data_AF-A0A6V7QHC5-F1
#
_entry.id   AF-A0A6V7QHC5-F1
#
_cell.length_a   1.000
_cell.length_b   1.000
_cell.length_c   1.000
_cell.angle_alpha   90.00
_cell.angle_beta   90.00
_cell.angle_gamma   90.00
#
_symmetry.space_group_name_H-M   'P 1'
#
loop_
_entity.id
_entity.type
_entity.pdbx_description
1 polymer ?
#
loop_
_entity_poly.entity_id
_entity_poly.type
_entity_poly.pdbx_seq_one_letter_code
_entity_poly.pdbx_strand_id
1 'polypeptide(L)'
;MAMETLRPTPPTHLASIKRTFTKLLRLRRSSAADEDDASSTISAKLKLYDDELERKTKTKKKKKKKLPPLMAERDEAESLLAALFASVSAVKAAYARLQLAESPYDPDAIHAADRAVGPPRPRADPSAAEIEERRHLIATYEVTLRAMESEIELKDAEMGSLSSDLLGSEKLCGALEARLRHGRSISALDGLHLSGLNPSHFRTALRYTLRSIRSFAKSMATKMESAGWDLDAAAAAAADVRLRNPSHRALAFESFVCRVMFSGFHRRGFDLLRSEWDRARFFREFGEINSSTPNGALDERTSRSPLGSSTRRST
;
A
#
# COMPACT_ATOMS: atom_id res chain seq x y z
N MET A 1 13.93 -4.76 46.80
CA MET A 1 13.58 -3.39 46.38
C MET A 1 13.60 -3.35 44.86
N ALA A 2 12.43 -3.42 44.22
CA ALA A 2 12.28 -3.36 42.77
C ALA A 2 11.79 -1.96 42.40
N MET A 3 12.51 -1.28 41.49
CA MET A 3 12.12 0.02 40.94
C MET A 3 11.14 -0.20 39.79
N GLU A 4 9.91 0.30 39.93
CA GLU A 4 8.90 0.35 38.88
C GLU A 4 9.32 1.34 37.79
N THR A 5 9.46 0.86 36.56
CA THR A 5 9.70 1.69 35.37
C THR A 5 8.38 2.20 34.80
N LEU A 6 8.05 3.46 35.06
CA LEU A 6 6.90 4.16 34.45
C LEU A 6 7.17 4.41 32.95
N ARG A 7 6.32 3.86 32.08
CA ARG A 7 6.32 4.19 30.63
C ARG A 7 5.71 5.58 30.42
N PRO A 8 6.34 6.47 29.64
CA PRO A 8 5.73 7.75 29.29
C PRO A 8 4.57 7.56 28.31
N THR A 9 3.45 8.25 28.55
CA THR A 9 2.28 8.28 27.67
C THR A 9 2.56 9.11 26.41
N PRO A 10 2.01 8.73 25.25
CA PRO A 10 2.25 9.45 24.00
C PRO A 10 1.58 10.84 24.04
N PRO A 11 2.26 11.91 23.60
CA PRO A 11 1.71 13.26 23.60
C PRO A 11 0.49 13.35 22.67
N THR A 12 -0.58 13.94 23.19
CA THR A 12 -1.92 14.11 22.58
C THR A 12 -1.97 14.94 21.29
N HIS A 13 -0.84 15.48 20.83
CA HIS A 13 -0.76 16.39 19.68
C HIS A 13 -0.60 15.69 18.31
N LEU A 14 -0.17 14.42 18.28
CA LEU A 14 0.05 13.69 17.02
C LEU A 14 -1.25 13.33 16.28
N ALA A 15 -2.36 13.13 17.02
CA ALA A 15 -3.65 12.81 16.43
C ALA A 15 -4.24 14.01 15.66
N SER A 16 -3.95 15.23 16.11
CA SER A 16 -4.37 16.47 15.44
C SER A 16 -3.57 16.69 14.15
N ILE A 17 -2.26 16.40 14.19
CA ILE A 17 -1.37 16.45 13.02
C ILE A 17 -1.75 15.39 11.98
N LYS A 18 -2.03 14.14 12.41
CA LYS A 18 -2.52 13.10 11.49
C LYS A 18 -3.81 13.50 10.81
N ARG A 19 -4.78 14.06 11.53
CA ARG A 19 -6.07 14.49 10.95
C ARG A 19 -5.92 15.65 9.96
N THR A 20 -5.03 16.60 10.23
CA THR A 20 -4.75 17.71 9.31
C THR A 20 -4.03 17.22 8.06
N PHE A 21 -3.03 16.36 8.20
CA PHE A 21 -2.34 15.72 7.08
C PHE A 21 -3.29 14.88 6.21
N THR A 22 -4.19 14.10 6.84
CA THR A 22 -5.18 13.29 6.12
C THR A 22 -6.21 14.15 5.38
N LYS A 23 -6.57 15.33 5.91
CA LYS A 23 -7.43 16.30 5.20
C LYS A 23 -6.71 16.94 4.02
N LEU A 24 -5.42 17.27 4.18
CA LEU A 24 -4.58 17.82 3.11
C LEU A 24 -4.38 16.82 1.96
N LEU A 25 -4.14 15.54 2.29
CA LEU A 25 -4.03 14.46 1.29
C LEU A 25 -5.36 14.16 0.59
N ARG A 26 -6.50 14.25 1.29
CA ARG A 26 -7.83 14.07 0.65
C ARG A 26 -8.20 15.23 -0.26
N LEU A 27 -7.83 16.46 0.10
CA LEU A 27 -8.03 17.63 -0.77
C LEU A 27 -7.17 17.54 -2.03
N ARG A 28 -5.96 16.98 -1.91
CA ARG A 28 -5.05 16.70 -3.04
C ARG A 28 -5.58 15.63 -4.00
N ARG A 29 -6.35 14.64 -3.51
CA ARG A 29 -6.95 13.59 -4.36
C ARG A 29 -8.17 14.07 -5.17
N SER A 30 -8.81 15.18 -4.77
CA SER A 30 -9.92 15.78 -5.51
C SER A 30 -9.49 16.79 -6.59
N SER A 31 -8.21 17.17 -6.65
CA SER A 31 -7.66 18.16 -7.58
C SER A 31 -6.66 17.57 -8.58
N ALA A 32 -6.85 16.30 -8.97
CA ALA A 32 -5.98 15.55 -9.89
C ALA A 32 -5.88 16.14 -11.33
N ALA A 33 -6.19 17.42 -11.51
CA ALA A 33 -6.03 18.17 -12.76
C ALA A 33 -4.88 19.19 -12.72
N ASP A 34 -4.32 19.54 -11.56
CA ASP A 34 -3.27 20.59 -11.44
C ASP A 34 -2.21 20.19 -10.41
N GLU A 35 -1.37 19.19 -10.73
CA GLU A 35 -0.32 18.70 -9.82
C GLU A 35 0.88 19.65 -9.71
N ASP A 36 1.14 20.49 -10.72
CA ASP A 36 2.21 21.50 -10.72
C ASP A 36 1.90 22.72 -9.83
N ASP A 37 0.64 22.93 -9.45
CA ASP A 37 0.21 24.18 -8.81
C ASP A 37 0.31 24.14 -7.28
N ALA A 38 0.19 22.96 -6.64
CA ALA A 38 0.11 22.88 -5.18
C ALA A 38 1.47 23.05 -4.47
N SER A 39 2.52 22.38 -4.96
CA SER A 39 3.88 22.51 -4.41
C SER A 39 4.44 23.92 -4.68
N SER A 40 4.30 24.39 -5.91
CA SER A 40 4.68 25.75 -6.30
C SER A 40 3.93 26.81 -5.50
N THR A 41 2.63 26.59 -5.20
CA THR A 41 1.83 27.44 -4.30
C THR A 41 2.34 27.43 -2.86
N ILE A 42 2.75 26.27 -2.31
CA ILE A 42 3.28 26.19 -0.94
C ILE A 42 4.65 26.87 -0.86
N SER A 43 5.53 26.63 -1.82
CA SER A 43 6.84 27.29 -1.95
C SER A 43 6.70 28.80 -2.12
N ALA A 44 5.76 29.26 -2.95
CA ALA A 44 5.44 30.68 -3.12
C ALA A 44 4.90 31.31 -1.83
N LYS A 45 4.05 30.61 -1.09
CA LYS A 45 3.54 31.09 0.21
C LYS A 45 4.65 31.20 1.26
N LEU A 46 5.61 30.28 1.28
CA LEU A 46 6.77 30.37 2.18
C LEU A 46 7.66 31.57 1.85
N LYS A 47 7.94 31.81 0.55
CA LYS A 47 8.72 32.97 0.09
C LYS A 47 8.04 34.30 0.44
N LEU A 48 6.73 34.41 0.25
CA LEU A 48 5.95 35.60 0.61
C LEU A 48 6.01 35.89 2.12
N TYR A 49 6.04 34.85 2.95
CA TYR A 49 6.12 34.99 4.40
C TYR A 49 7.51 35.46 4.86
N ASP A 50 8.59 34.99 4.21
CA ASP A 50 9.95 35.46 4.47
C ASP A 50 10.15 36.93 4.04
N ASP A 51 9.61 37.33 2.88
CA ASP A 51 9.61 38.73 2.41
C ASP A 51 8.86 39.66 3.36
N GLU A 52 7.76 39.20 3.95
CA GLU A 52 7.00 39.98 4.94
C GLU A 52 7.77 40.16 6.26
N LEU A 53 8.51 39.13 6.68
CA LEU A 53 9.41 39.20 7.84
C LEU A 53 10.53 40.23 7.63
N GLU A 54 11.10 40.33 6.42
CA GLU A 54 12.10 41.36 6.08
C GLU A 54 11.56 42.78 6.21
N ARG A 55 10.34 43.01 5.72
CA ARG A 55 9.71 44.35 5.79
C ARG A 55 9.49 44.79 7.23
N LYS A 56 9.16 43.88 8.15
CA LYS A 56 8.96 44.19 9.58
C LYS A 56 10.25 44.54 10.33
N THR A 57 11.40 43.98 9.94
CA THR A 57 12.71 44.33 10.55
C THR A 57 13.15 45.77 10.26
N LYS A 58 12.97 46.22 9.01
CA LYS A 58 13.42 47.55 8.54
C LYS A 58 12.64 48.69 9.21
N THR A 59 11.37 48.44 9.54
CA THR A 59 10.48 49.45 10.15
C THR A 59 10.72 49.63 11.65
N LYS A 60 11.09 48.57 12.39
CA LYS A 60 11.38 48.64 13.83
C LYS A 60 12.72 49.33 14.16
N LYS A 61 13.74 49.21 13.31
CA LYS A 61 15.04 49.90 13.51
C LYS A 61 14.94 51.43 13.56
N LYS A 62 13.89 52.04 12.99
CA LYS A 62 13.68 53.50 12.99
C LYS A 62 13.08 54.07 14.30
N LYS A 63 12.65 53.23 15.25
CA LYS A 63 12.01 53.66 16.51
C LYS A 63 12.73 53.07 17.75
N LYS A 64 13.90 53.59 18.13
CA LYS A 64 14.49 53.33 19.46
C LYS A 64 14.73 54.66 20.20
N LYS A 65 13.85 54.99 21.16
CA LYS A 65 14.09 56.00 22.22
C LYS A 65 14.62 55.27 23.47
N LYS A 66 15.53 55.90 24.23
CA LYS A 66 16.17 55.32 25.42
C LYS A 66 15.15 55.09 26.56
N LEU A 67 15.17 53.89 27.15
CA LEU A 67 14.30 53.44 28.27
C LEU A 67 15.11 53.28 29.59
N PRO A 68 14.44 53.28 30.77
CA PRO A 68 15.07 53.27 32.10
C PRO A 68 15.72 51.93 32.53
N PRO A 69 16.61 51.92 33.53
CA PRO A 69 17.58 50.83 33.80
C PRO A 69 16.98 49.48 34.25
N LEU A 70 15.87 49.47 34.99
CA LEU A 70 15.28 48.25 35.56
C LEU A 70 14.51 47.40 34.53
N MET A 71 14.11 48.01 33.41
CA MET A 71 13.51 47.31 32.27
C MET A 71 14.58 46.73 31.33
N ALA A 72 15.81 47.25 31.38
CA ALA A 72 16.91 46.80 30.52
C ALA A 72 17.35 45.37 30.83
N GLU A 73 17.38 44.95 32.10
CA GLU A 73 17.80 43.61 32.51
C GLU A 73 16.80 42.52 32.03
N ARG A 74 15.49 42.86 32.02
CA ARG A 74 14.45 42.00 31.46
C ARG A 74 14.50 41.94 29.93
N ASP A 75 14.73 43.08 29.28
CA ASP A 75 14.90 43.16 27.82
C ASP A 75 16.15 42.40 27.35
N GLU A 76 17.21 42.38 28.16
CA GLU A 76 18.43 41.59 27.93
C GLU A 76 18.16 40.09 28.05
N ALA A 77 17.41 39.64 29.06
CA ALA A 77 17.00 38.24 29.19
C ALA A 77 16.12 37.78 28.00
N GLU A 78 15.19 38.62 27.56
CA GLU A 78 14.33 38.34 26.39
C GLU A 78 15.13 38.31 25.08
N SER A 79 16.15 39.18 24.93
CA SER A 79 17.09 39.15 23.80
C SER A 79 17.92 37.87 23.77
N LEU A 80 18.44 37.43 24.92
CA LEU A 80 19.20 36.18 25.04
C LEU A 80 18.32 34.96 24.71
N LEU A 81 17.09 34.92 25.23
CA LEU A 81 16.15 33.84 24.96
C LEU A 81 15.81 33.74 23.46
N ALA A 82 15.55 34.88 22.81
CA ALA A 82 15.26 34.90 21.37
C ALA A 82 16.48 34.47 20.54
N ALA A 83 17.70 34.88 20.92
CA ALA A 83 18.93 34.44 20.26
C ALA A 83 19.16 32.92 20.41
N LEU A 84 18.83 32.34 21.57
CA LEU A 84 18.90 30.90 21.79
C LEU A 84 17.94 30.15 20.85
N PHE A 85 16.67 30.55 20.77
CA PHE A 85 15.71 29.91 19.87
C PHE A 85 16.09 30.02 18.39
N ALA A 86 16.64 31.17 17.99
CA ALA A 86 17.18 31.34 16.64
C ALA A 86 18.34 30.36 16.36
N SER A 87 19.27 30.20 17.31
CA SER A 87 20.40 29.27 17.17
C SER A 87 19.99 27.80 17.14
N VAL A 88 19.05 27.39 18.01
CA VAL A 88 18.51 26.02 18.02
C VAL A 88 17.78 25.73 16.72
N SER A 89 17.01 26.69 16.21
CA SER A 89 16.33 26.54 14.92
C SER A 89 17.32 26.49 13.76
N ALA A 90 18.41 27.26 13.80
CA ALA A 90 19.48 27.18 12.81
C ALA A 90 20.12 25.79 12.75
N VAL A 91 20.44 25.22 13.91
CA VAL A 91 20.96 23.85 14.03
C VAL A 91 19.96 22.84 13.47
N LYS A 92 18.68 22.99 13.77
CA LYS A 92 17.62 22.11 13.26
C LYS A 92 17.49 22.17 11.73
N ALA A 93 17.58 23.37 11.15
CA ALA A 93 17.55 23.55 9.70
C ALA A 93 18.80 22.97 9.02
N ALA A 94 19.98 23.17 9.60
CA ALA A 94 21.23 22.59 9.12
C ALA A 94 21.20 21.06 9.18
N TYR A 95 20.70 20.49 10.28
CA TYR A 95 20.54 19.04 10.42
C TYR A 95 19.58 18.46 9.38
N ALA A 96 18.44 19.10 9.12
CA ALA A 96 17.52 18.65 8.09
C ALA A 96 18.17 18.65 6.69
N ARG A 97 19.00 19.67 6.37
CA ARG A 97 19.77 19.72 5.12
C ARG A 97 20.82 18.62 5.03
N LEU A 98 21.49 18.32 6.14
CA LEU A 98 22.45 17.21 6.23
C LEU A 98 21.78 15.87 5.92
N GLN A 99 20.61 15.62 6.51
CA GLN A 99 19.85 14.38 6.28
C GLN A 99 19.46 14.20 4.81
N LEU A 100 19.14 15.30 4.11
CA LEU A 100 18.88 15.24 2.67
C LEU A 100 20.14 14.96 1.84
N ALA A 101 21.26 15.58 2.20
CA ALA A 101 22.52 15.44 1.49
C ALA A 101 23.20 14.09 1.70
N GLU A 102 22.69 13.26 2.60
CA GLU A 102 23.18 11.90 2.83
C GLU A 102 22.69 10.91 1.76
N SER A 103 21.52 11.17 1.16
CA SER A 103 20.92 10.28 0.17
C SER A 103 20.07 11.04 -0.86
N PRO A 104 20.58 11.24 -2.08
CA PRO A 104 21.90 10.83 -2.57
C PRO A 104 23.05 11.63 -1.92
N TYR A 105 24.22 11.00 -1.75
CA TYR A 105 25.39 11.63 -1.11
C TYR A 105 25.87 12.87 -1.88
N ASP A 106 25.78 14.05 -1.28
CA ASP A 106 26.23 15.33 -1.82
C ASP A 106 27.19 16.03 -0.82
N PRO A 107 28.51 15.96 -1.06
CA PRO A 107 29.51 16.54 -0.16
C PRO A 107 29.44 18.08 -0.11
N ASP A 108 28.99 18.73 -1.19
CA ASP A 108 28.90 20.19 -1.25
C ASP A 108 27.71 20.69 -0.44
N ALA A 109 26.58 19.98 -0.48
CA ALA A 109 25.43 20.26 0.37
C ALA A 109 25.71 19.99 1.85
N ILE A 110 26.50 18.96 2.18
CA ILE A 110 26.98 18.69 3.56
C ILE A 110 27.82 19.86 4.06
N HIS A 111 28.81 20.32 3.28
CA HIS A 111 29.64 21.47 3.65
C HIS A 111 28.84 22.78 3.73
N ALA A 112 27.82 22.96 2.89
CA ALA A 112 26.94 24.11 2.94
C ALA A 112 26.06 24.11 4.21
N ALA A 113 25.58 22.95 4.64
CA ALA A 113 24.81 22.80 5.87
C ALA A 113 25.67 23.08 7.11
N ASP A 114 26.92 22.61 7.14
CA ASP A 114 27.85 22.83 8.25
C ASP A 114 28.21 24.32 8.42
N ARG A 115 28.50 25.01 7.30
CA ARG A 115 28.75 26.46 7.30
C ARG A 115 27.56 27.31 7.74
N ALA A 116 26.33 26.78 7.66
CA ALA A 116 25.13 27.50 8.07
C ALA A 116 25.00 27.59 9.61
N VAL A 117 25.68 26.74 10.36
CA VAL A 117 25.72 26.78 11.83
C VAL A 117 26.78 27.79 12.29
N GLY A 118 26.40 29.07 12.32
CA GLY A 118 27.25 30.12 12.87
C GLY A 118 27.19 30.20 14.40
N PRO A 119 28.19 30.83 15.07
CA PRO A 119 28.16 31.02 16.51
C PRO A 119 26.94 31.85 16.94
N PRO A 120 26.35 31.57 18.12
CA PRO A 120 25.21 32.31 18.64
C PRO A 120 25.60 33.78 18.81
N ARG A 121 24.80 34.69 18.24
CA ARG A 121 25.07 36.13 18.31
C ARG A 121 24.59 36.67 19.66
N PRO A 122 25.49 37.16 20.54
CA PRO A 122 25.14 37.44 21.94
C PRO A 122 24.34 38.74 22.15
N ARG A 123 24.13 39.58 21.12
CA ARG A 123 23.43 40.87 21.23
C ARG A 123 22.62 41.19 19.96
N ALA A 124 21.58 40.41 19.70
CA ALA A 124 20.62 40.68 18.64
C ALA A 124 19.37 41.37 19.22
N ASP A 125 18.80 42.32 18.48
CA ASP A 125 17.48 42.85 18.82
C ASP A 125 16.49 41.68 18.94
N PRO A 126 15.70 41.56 20.03
CA PRO A 126 14.85 40.38 20.27
C PRO A 126 13.92 40.09 19.10
N SER A 127 13.38 41.13 18.46
CA SER A 127 12.57 40.98 17.25
C SER A 127 13.33 40.49 16.03
N ALA A 128 14.63 40.75 15.92
CA ALA A 128 15.45 40.24 14.81
C ALA A 128 15.78 38.77 15.02
N ALA A 129 16.05 38.36 16.27
CA ALA A 129 16.28 36.95 16.60
C ALA A 129 15.02 36.09 16.40
N GLU A 130 13.83 36.57 16.79
CA GLU A 130 12.56 35.88 16.53
C GLU A 130 12.28 35.71 15.02
N ILE A 131 12.68 36.69 14.21
CA ILE A 131 12.54 36.61 12.75
C ILE A 131 13.51 35.58 12.17
N GLU A 132 14.73 35.53 12.69
CA GLU A 132 15.74 34.55 12.30
C GLU A 132 15.33 33.12 12.69
N GLU A 133 14.69 32.94 13.84
CA GLU A 133 14.07 31.67 14.23
C GLU A 133 13.04 31.21 13.20
N ARG A 134 12.10 32.10 12.83
CA ARG A 134 11.05 31.80 11.85
C ARG A 134 11.62 31.41 10.48
N ARG A 135 12.70 32.06 10.06
CA ARG A 135 13.42 31.73 8.82
C ARG A 135 14.00 30.33 8.83
N HIS A 136 14.65 29.96 9.92
CA HIS A 136 15.19 28.61 10.07
C HIS A 136 14.09 27.54 10.12
N LEU A 137 12.95 27.84 10.73
CA LEU A 137 11.78 26.96 10.70
C LEU A 137 11.23 26.77 9.28
N ILE A 138 11.06 27.87 8.54
CA ILE A 138 10.66 27.86 7.11
C ILE A 138 11.62 27.01 6.30
N ALA A 139 12.92 27.25 6.42
CA ALA A 139 13.95 26.47 5.73
C ALA A 139 13.89 24.97 6.05
N THR A 140 13.58 24.60 7.29
CA THR A 140 13.39 23.19 7.69
C THR A 140 12.21 22.58 6.94
N TYR A 141 11.08 23.30 6.87
CA TYR A 141 9.89 22.82 6.15
C TYR A 141 10.13 22.68 4.64
N GLU A 142 10.85 23.62 4.00
CA GLU A 142 11.20 23.53 2.57
C GLU A 142 12.05 22.31 2.25
N VAL A 143 12.99 21.98 3.14
CA VAL A 143 13.85 20.80 3.03
C VAL A 143 12.99 19.54 3.12
N THR A 144 12.12 19.43 4.13
CA THR A 144 11.24 18.26 4.27
C THR A 144 10.23 18.13 3.12
N LEU A 145 9.77 19.25 2.56
CA LEU A 145 8.85 19.26 1.43
C LEU A 145 9.53 18.68 0.18
N ARG A 146 10.73 19.17 -0.15
CA ARG A 146 11.54 18.65 -1.26
C ARG A 146 11.86 17.15 -1.08
N ALA A 147 12.13 16.72 0.15
CA ALA A 147 12.34 15.31 0.48
C ALA A 147 11.13 14.46 0.06
N MET A 148 9.94 14.84 0.54
CA MET A 148 8.70 14.12 0.25
C MET A 148 8.33 14.17 -1.23
N GLU A 149 8.60 15.27 -1.92
CA GLU A 149 8.38 15.39 -3.37
C GLU A 149 9.24 14.40 -4.15
N SER A 150 10.54 14.33 -3.86
CA SER A 150 11.44 13.36 -4.51
C SER A 150 11.05 11.90 -4.22
N GLU A 151 10.54 11.61 -3.03
CA GLU A 151 10.04 10.27 -2.67
C GLU A 151 8.77 9.91 -3.45
N ILE A 152 7.87 10.87 -3.65
CA ILE A 152 6.65 10.67 -4.45
C ILE A 152 7.03 10.37 -5.91
N GLU A 153 7.91 11.17 -6.52
CA GLU A 153 8.35 10.97 -7.90
C GLU A 153 9.02 9.60 -8.10
N LEU A 154 9.87 9.18 -7.16
CA LEU A 154 10.49 7.85 -7.18
C LEU A 154 9.43 6.74 -7.12
N LYS A 155 8.45 6.88 -6.23
CA LYS A 155 7.37 5.91 -6.08
C LYS A 155 6.46 5.85 -7.30
N ASP A 156 6.18 6.99 -7.94
CA ASP A 156 5.42 7.04 -9.18
C ASP A 156 6.16 6.35 -10.33
N ALA A 157 7.48 6.54 -10.43
CA ALA A 157 8.32 5.81 -11.38
C ALA A 157 8.32 4.28 -11.12
N GLU A 158 8.42 3.87 -9.85
CA GLU A 158 8.33 2.46 -9.45
C GLU A 158 6.96 1.85 -9.80
N MET A 159 5.86 2.56 -9.51
CA MET A 159 4.51 2.15 -9.89
C MET A 159 4.34 2.03 -11.40
N GLY A 160 4.91 2.96 -12.17
CA GLY A 160 4.92 2.90 -13.63
C GLY A 160 5.64 1.66 -14.16
N SER A 161 6.82 1.35 -13.62
CA SER A 161 7.59 0.15 -14.00
C SER A 161 6.80 -1.13 -13.68
N LEU A 162 6.30 -1.26 -12.44
CA LEU A 162 5.55 -2.44 -12.01
C LEU A 162 4.26 -2.64 -12.83
N SER A 163 3.58 -1.55 -13.18
CA SER A 163 2.38 -1.61 -14.03
C SER A 163 2.72 -2.09 -15.45
N SER A 164 3.85 -1.66 -16.00
CA SER A 164 4.35 -2.14 -17.30
C SER A 164 4.67 -3.63 -17.26
N ASP A 165 5.35 -4.10 -16.20
CA ASP A 165 5.70 -5.50 -16.01
C ASP A 165 4.45 -6.39 -15.87
N LEU A 166 3.47 -5.94 -15.09
CA LEU A 166 2.18 -6.62 -14.95
C LEU A 166 1.49 -6.74 -16.31
N LEU A 167 1.39 -5.64 -17.06
CA LEU A 167 0.79 -5.63 -18.40
C LEU A 167 1.55 -6.57 -19.36
N GLY A 168 2.88 -6.63 -19.28
CA GLY A 168 3.71 -7.57 -20.01
C GLY A 168 3.37 -9.03 -19.67
N SER A 169 3.29 -9.34 -18.37
CA SER A 169 2.90 -10.68 -17.88
C SER A 169 1.48 -11.06 -18.28
N GLU A 170 0.52 -10.13 -18.21
CA GLU A 170 -0.87 -10.37 -18.63
C GLU A 170 -0.96 -10.70 -20.12
N LYS A 171 -0.20 -10.02 -20.98
CA LYS A 171 -0.12 -10.34 -22.42
C LYS A 171 0.44 -11.74 -22.65
N LEU A 172 1.49 -12.14 -21.91
CA LEU A 172 2.04 -13.49 -21.98
C LEU A 172 1.04 -14.55 -21.52
N CYS A 173 0.33 -14.28 -20.42
CA CYS A 173 -0.75 -15.13 -19.93
C CYS A 173 -1.88 -15.25 -20.96
N GLY A 174 -2.33 -14.14 -21.56
CA GLY A 174 -3.35 -14.15 -22.61
C GLY A 174 -2.92 -14.93 -23.86
N ALA A 175 -1.66 -14.82 -24.28
CA ALA A 175 -1.11 -15.63 -25.36
C ALA A 175 -1.05 -17.12 -25.01
N LEU A 176 -0.66 -17.46 -23.77
CA LEU A 176 -0.72 -18.82 -23.24
C LEU A 176 -2.15 -19.36 -23.19
N GLU A 177 -3.11 -18.56 -22.72
CA GLU A 177 -4.52 -18.92 -22.70
C GLU A 177 -5.04 -19.18 -24.11
N ALA A 178 -4.75 -18.31 -25.08
CA ALA A 178 -5.12 -18.53 -26.48
C ALA A 178 -4.52 -19.85 -27.01
N ARG A 179 -3.27 -20.14 -26.64
CA ARG A 179 -2.59 -21.40 -26.98
C ARG A 179 -3.25 -22.63 -26.37
N LEU A 180 -3.71 -22.53 -25.13
CA LEU A 180 -4.41 -23.61 -24.43
C LEU A 180 -5.87 -23.77 -24.89
N ARG A 181 -6.51 -22.68 -25.31
CA ARG A 181 -7.93 -22.62 -25.70
C ARG A 181 -8.23 -22.95 -27.17
N HIS A 182 -7.23 -23.20 -28.03
CA HIS A 182 -7.46 -23.52 -29.45
C HIS A 182 -8.58 -24.58 -29.65
N GLY A 183 -9.75 -24.12 -30.12
CA GLY A 183 -10.92 -24.94 -30.43
C GLY A 183 -11.65 -25.58 -29.23
N ARG A 184 -11.41 -25.11 -28.00
CA ARG A 184 -11.93 -25.73 -26.77
C ARG A 184 -12.55 -24.67 -25.88
N SER A 185 -13.77 -24.24 -26.21
CA SER A 185 -14.60 -23.47 -25.30
C SER A 185 -15.56 -24.40 -24.55
N ILE A 186 -15.80 -24.13 -23.27
CA ILE A 186 -16.85 -24.79 -22.48
C ILE A 186 -18.17 -24.01 -22.61
N SER A 187 -18.44 -23.37 -23.74
CA SER A 187 -19.63 -22.52 -23.88
C SER A 187 -20.97 -23.23 -23.62
N ALA A 188 -20.98 -24.57 -23.62
CA ALA A 188 -22.10 -25.38 -23.13
C ALA A 188 -22.39 -25.25 -21.62
N LEU A 189 -21.50 -24.62 -20.85
CA LEU A 189 -21.62 -24.33 -19.41
C LEU A 189 -21.74 -22.83 -19.11
N ASP A 190 -21.67 -21.96 -20.13
CA ASP A 190 -21.86 -20.51 -19.96
C ASP A 190 -23.34 -20.22 -19.64
N GLY A 191 -23.59 -19.44 -18.58
CA GLY A 191 -24.95 -19.04 -18.19
C GLY A 191 -25.79 -20.09 -17.46
N LEU A 192 -25.20 -21.20 -17.02
CA LEU A 192 -25.91 -22.24 -16.28
C LEU A 192 -26.14 -21.83 -14.82
N HIS A 193 -27.41 -21.66 -14.43
CA HIS A 193 -27.80 -21.47 -13.05
C HIS A 193 -27.64 -22.79 -12.26
N LEU A 194 -27.16 -22.72 -11.01
CA LEU A 194 -26.85 -23.91 -10.19
C LEU A 194 -28.05 -24.86 -10.02
N SER A 195 -29.28 -24.33 -10.03
CA SER A 195 -30.52 -25.12 -9.95
C SER A 195 -30.84 -25.92 -11.22
N GLY A 196 -30.20 -25.62 -12.35
CA GLY A 196 -30.34 -26.32 -13.63
C GLY A 196 -29.23 -27.34 -13.91
N LEU A 197 -28.33 -27.57 -12.94
CA LEU A 197 -27.28 -28.58 -13.06
C LEU A 197 -27.90 -29.97 -13.18
N ASN A 198 -27.38 -30.76 -14.11
CA ASN A 198 -27.82 -32.13 -14.34
C ASN A 198 -26.56 -33.01 -14.52
N PRO A 199 -26.71 -34.35 -14.46
CA PRO A 199 -25.57 -35.25 -14.65
C PRO A 199 -24.89 -35.11 -16.03
N SER A 200 -25.60 -34.63 -17.06
CA SER A 200 -25.03 -34.45 -18.39
C SER A 200 -24.09 -33.23 -18.46
N HIS A 201 -24.37 -32.16 -17.72
CA HIS A 201 -23.49 -31.01 -17.51
C HIS A 201 -22.20 -31.44 -16.81
N PHE A 202 -22.31 -32.25 -15.74
CA PHE A 202 -21.13 -32.84 -15.09
C PHE A 202 -20.32 -33.70 -16.07
N ARG A 203 -20.98 -34.56 -16.86
CA ARG A 203 -20.31 -35.41 -17.86
C ARG A 203 -19.59 -34.57 -18.92
N THR A 204 -20.17 -33.44 -19.32
CA THR A 204 -19.58 -32.50 -20.28
C THR A 204 -18.38 -31.77 -19.69
N ALA A 205 -18.50 -31.26 -18.46
CA ALA A 205 -17.40 -30.66 -17.71
C ALA A 205 -16.25 -31.67 -17.54
N LEU A 206 -16.55 -32.89 -17.09
CA LEU A 206 -15.56 -33.95 -16.88
C LEU A 206 -14.81 -34.32 -18.18
N ARG A 207 -15.54 -34.48 -19.30
CA ARG A 207 -14.88 -34.74 -20.59
C ARG A 207 -13.99 -33.58 -21.02
N TYR A 208 -14.43 -32.35 -20.77
CA TYR A 208 -13.66 -31.17 -21.10
C TYR A 208 -12.39 -31.08 -20.23
N THR A 209 -12.51 -31.25 -18.92
CA THR A 209 -11.37 -31.20 -17.99
C THR A 209 -10.34 -32.25 -18.32
N LEU A 210 -10.75 -33.52 -18.53
CA LEU A 210 -9.83 -34.60 -18.93
C LEU A 210 -9.11 -34.28 -20.24
N ARG A 211 -9.82 -33.72 -21.22
CA ARG A 211 -9.23 -33.34 -22.51
C ARG A 211 -8.27 -32.18 -22.38
N SER A 212 -8.57 -31.20 -21.52
CA SER A 212 -7.71 -30.06 -21.19
C SER A 212 -6.44 -30.49 -20.47
N ILE A 213 -6.56 -31.34 -19.44
CA ILE A 213 -5.44 -31.91 -18.68
C ILE A 213 -4.50 -32.66 -19.63
N ARG A 214 -5.03 -33.50 -20.51
CA ARG A 214 -4.24 -34.23 -21.53
C ARG A 214 -3.48 -33.29 -22.46
N SER A 215 -4.12 -32.24 -22.97
CA SER A 215 -3.42 -31.27 -23.83
C SER A 215 -2.36 -30.47 -23.08
N PHE A 216 -2.63 -30.11 -21.83
CA PHE A 216 -1.69 -29.40 -20.99
C PHE A 216 -0.47 -30.26 -20.68
N ALA A 217 -0.68 -31.49 -20.20
CA ALA A 217 0.38 -32.46 -19.95
C ALA A 217 1.23 -32.72 -21.20
N LYS A 218 0.61 -32.84 -22.38
CA LYS A 218 1.34 -32.95 -23.65
C LYS A 218 2.18 -31.71 -23.95
N SER A 219 1.62 -30.51 -23.76
CA SER A 219 2.34 -29.25 -24.00
C SER A 219 3.48 -29.01 -23.01
N MET A 220 3.31 -29.47 -21.77
CA MET A 220 4.32 -29.46 -20.74
C MET A 220 5.47 -30.41 -21.12
N ALA A 221 5.15 -31.66 -21.51
CA ALA A 221 6.15 -32.64 -21.93
C ALA A 221 6.96 -32.17 -23.14
N THR A 222 6.34 -31.56 -24.17
CA THR A 222 7.07 -31.03 -25.32
C THR A 222 7.99 -29.86 -24.94
N LYS A 223 7.59 -29.03 -23.98
CA LYS A 223 8.44 -27.96 -23.45
C LYS A 223 9.61 -28.49 -22.63
N MET A 224 9.39 -29.51 -21.81
CA MET A 224 10.45 -30.20 -21.07
C MET A 224 11.46 -30.84 -22.02
N GLU A 225 10.98 -31.52 -23.07
CA GLU A 225 11.82 -32.10 -24.13
C GLU A 225 12.66 -31.03 -24.83
N SER A 226 12.05 -29.89 -25.20
CA SER A 226 12.79 -28.77 -25.82
C SER A 226 13.83 -28.12 -24.90
N ALA A 227 13.68 -28.27 -23.58
CA ALA A 227 14.62 -27.79 -22.58
C ALA A 227 15.71 -28.82 -22.23
N GLY A 228 15.74 -29.97 -22.92
CA GLY A 228 16.72 -31.03 -22.70
C GLY A 228 16.47 -31.88 -21.45
N TRP A 229 15.24 -31.91 -20.92
CA TRP A 229 14.91 -32.72 -19.75
C TRP A 229 14.78 -34.20 -20.14
N ASP A 230 15.28 -35.09 -19.27
CA ASP A 230 14.99 -36.52 -19.36
C ASP A 230 13.52 -36.78 -18.95
N LEU A 231 12.69 -37.10 -19.94
CA LEU A 231 11.27 -37.35 -19.76
C LEU A 231 10.99 -38.58 -18.88
N ASP A 232 11.85 -39.60 -18.90
CA ASP A 232 11.64 -40.83 -18.13
C ASP A 232 11.96 -40.61 -16.65
N ALA A 233 13.08 -39.94 -16.36
CA ALA A 233 13.40 -39.49 -15.00
C ALA A 233 12.34 -38.53 -14.44
N ALA A 234 11.90 -37.57 -15.26
CA ALA A 234 10.87 -36.62 -14.85
C ALA A 234 9.51 -37.28 -14.61
N ALA A 235 9.12 -38.24 -15.46
CA ALA A 235 7.88 -38.98 -15.28
C ALA A 235 7.92 -39.88 -14.04
N ALA A 236 9.05 -40.50 -13.72
CA ALA A 236 9.24 -41.26 -12.49
C ALA A 236 9.13 -40.38 -11.23
N ALA A 237 9.73 -39.19 -11.26
CA ALA A 237 9.60 -38.20 -10.18
C ALA A 237 8.17 -37.68 -10.03
N ALA A 238 7.47 -37.45 -11.14
CA ALA A 238 6.09 -36.96 -11.15
C ALA A 238 5.11 -38.00 -10.57
N ALA A 239 5.29 -39.28 -10.93
CA ALA A 239 4.45 -40.38 -10.46
C ALA A 239 4.75 -40.82 -9.01
N ASP A 240 5.89 -40.40 -8.45
CA ASP A 240 6.41 -40.89 -7.16
C ASP A 240 6.56 -42.43 -7.11
N VAL A 241 6.68 -43.05 -8.29
CA VAL A 241 6.74 -44.50 -8.49
C VAL A 241 7.65 -44.78 -9.68
N ARG A 242 8.45 -45.86 -9.60
CA ARG A 242 9.21 -46.36 -10.75
C ARG A 242 8.27 -46.81 -11.86
N LEU A 243 8.32 -46.12 -12.99
CA LEU A 243 7.56 -46.50 -14.19
C LEU A 243 8.16 -47.78 -14.77
N ARG A 244 7.39 -48.87 -14.72
CA ARG A 244 7.80 -50.17 -15.27
C ARG A 244 7.83 -50.17 -16.81
N ASN A 245 7.05 -49.28 -17.44
CA ASN A 245 6.97 -49.10 -18.89
C ASN A 245 7.09 -47.61 -19.27
N PRO A 246 7.98 -47.24 -20.20
CA PRO A 246 8.13 -45.86 -20.67
C PRO A 246 6.89 -45.36 -21.44
N SER A 247 6.05 -46.26 -21.96
CA SER A 247 4.77 -45.94 -22.58
C SER A 247 3.78 -45.26 -21.61
N HIS A 248 3.97 -45.39 -20.30
CA HIS A 248 3.09 -44.80 -19.28
C HIS A 248 3.49 -43.38 -18.86
N ARG A 249 4.51 -42.78 -19.47
CA ARG A 249 4.96 -41.41 -19.18
C ARG A 249 3.84 -40.38 -19.28
N ALA A 250 2.93 -40.54 -20.26
CA ALA A 250 1.80 -39.64 -20.44
C ALA A 250 0.84 -39.69 -19.24
N LEU A 251 0.58 -40.89 -18.70
CA LEU A 251 -0.26 -41.07 -17.52
C LEU A 251 0.39 -40.50 -16.26
N ALA A 252 1.71 -40.58 -16.14
CA ALA A 252 2.46 -39.96 -15.04
C ALA A 252 2.34 -38.43 -15.06
N PHE A 253 2.48 -37.81 -16.24
CA PHE A 253 2.29 -36.36 -16.37
C PHE A 253 0.83 -35.96 -16.15
N GLU A 254 -0.14 -36.73 -16.67
CA GLU A 254 -1.58 -36.49 -16.44
C GLU A 254 -1.93 -36.60 -14.95
N SER A 255 -1.45 -37.63 -14.25
CA SER A 255 -1.73 -37.82 -12.82
C SER A 255 -1.09 -36.74 -11.96
N PHE A 256 0.12 -36.31 -12.31
CA PHE A 256 0.79 -35.18 -11.66
C PHE A 256 0.00 -33.88 -11.83
N VAL A 257 -0.43 -33.56 -13.06
CA VAL A 257 -1.25 -32.37 -13.32
C VAL A 257 -2.56 -32.43 -12.54
N CYS A 258 -3.25 -33.58 -12.50
CA CYS A 258 -4.44 -33.77 -11.68
C CYS A 258 -4.14 -33.53 -10.18
N ARG A 259 -3.06 -34.10 -9.65
CA ARG A 259 -2.68 -33.94 -8.24
C ARG A 259 -2.43 -32.48 -7.87
N VAL A 260 -1.79 -31.73 -8.76
CA VAL A 260 -1.51 -30.29 -8.56
C VAL A 260 -2.80 -29.46 -8.71
N MET A 261 -3.54 -29.63 -9.81
CA MET A 261 -4.76 -28.86 -10.08
C MET A 261 -5.88 -29.10 -9.07
N PHE A 262 -6.01 -30.33 -8.57
CA PHE A 262 -7.01 -30.71 -7.58
C PHE A 262 -6.46 -30.77 -6.15
N SER A 263 -5.24 -30.27 -5.93
CA SER A 263 -4.72 -30.07 -4.58
C SER A 263 -5.66 -29.13 -3.81
N GLY A 264 -5.87 -29.39 -2.52
CA GLY A 264 -6.75 -28.55 -1.69
C GLY A 264 -8.26 -28.73 -1.87
N PHE A 265 -8.74 -29.51 -2.86
CA PHE A 265 -10.19 -29.76 -3.04
C PHE A 265 -10.86 -30.48 -1.86
N HIS A 266 -10.07 -31.11 -1.00
CA HIS A 266 -10.52 -31.70 0.26
C HIS A 266 -10.85 -30.65 1.35
N ARG A 267 -10.60 -29.36 1.09
CA ARG A 267 -10.80 -28.24 2.04
C ARG A 267 -11.86 -27.29 1.49
N ARG A 268 -12.66 -26.70 2.39
CA ARG A 268 -13.77 -25.78 2.04
C ARG A 268 -13.35 -24.53 1.21
N GLY A 269 -12.06 -24.21 1.13
CA GLY A 269 -11.52 -23.08 0.37
C GLY A 269 -10.59 -23.44 -0.79
N PHE A 270 -10.51 -24.72 -1.19
CA PHE A 270 -9.69 -25.21 -2.32
C PHE A 270 -8.21 -24.76 -2.29
N ASP A 271 -7.67 -24.41 -1.12
CA ASP A 271 -6.36 -23.74 -0.93
C ASP A 271 -6.15 -22.44 -1.76
N LEU A 272 -7.18 -21.93 -2.45
CA LEU A 272 -7.15 -20.67 -3.21
C LEU A 272 -7.05 -19.44 -2.31
N LEU A 273 -7.36 -19.61 -1.02
CA LEU A 273 -7.34 -18.53 -0.03
C LEU A 273 -6.09 -18.63 0.83
N ARG A 274 -4.93 -18.54 0.17
CA ARG A 274 -3.62 -18.34 0.80
C ARG A 274 -3.44 -16.99 1.52
N SER A 275 -4.52 -16.22 1.71
CA SER A 275 -4.54 -15.06 2.60
C SER A 275 -5.49 -15.36 3.75
N GLU A 276 -4.96 -15.24 4.96
CA GLU A 276 -5.62 -15.34 6.26
C GLU A 276 -7.08 -14.91 6.20
N TRP A 277 -7.99 -15.88 6.33
CA TRP A 277 -9.37 -15.62 6.67
C TRP A 277 -9.38 -15.09 8.10
N ASP A 278 -9.58 -13.78 8.24
CA ASP A 278 -9.71 -13.11 9.52
C ASP A 278 -10.87 -13.76 10.31
N ARG A 279 -10.54 -14.64 11.24
CA ARG A 279 -11.46 -15.37 12.13
C ARG A 279 -12.48 -14.43 12.77
N ALA A 280 -12.09 -13.18 13.04
CA ALA A 280 -12.95 -12.17 13.63
C ALA A 280 -14.10 -11.72 12.70
N ARG A 281 -13.94 -11.86 11.38
CA ARG A 281 -14.99 -11.52 10.41
C ARG A 281 -16.07 -12.61 10.35
N PHE A 282 -15.66 -13.88 10.38
CA PHE A 282 -16.57 -15.02 10.45
C PHE A 282 -17.41 -15.04 11.73
N PHE A 283 -16.82 -14.80 12.89
CA PHE A 283 -17.58 -14.76 14.15
C PHE A 283 -18.59 -13.60 14.22
N ARG A 284 -18.31 -12.50 13.52
CA ARG A 284 -19.22 -11.35 13.41
C ARG A 284 -20.43 -11.71 12.53
N GLU A 285 -20.17 -12.24 11.34
CA GLU A 285 -21.20 -12.67 10.38
C GLU A 285 -22.04 -13.84 10.92
N PHE A 286 -21.42 -14.78 11.64
CA PHE A 286 -22.11 -15.87 12.32
C PHE A 286 -22.91 -15.39 13.55
N GLY A 287 -22.43 -14.37 14.25
CA GLY A 287 -23.15 -13.72 15.35
C GLY A 287 -24.39 -12.96 14.87
N GLU A 288 -24.28 -12.28 13.73
CA GLU A 288 -25.41 -11.64 13.04
C GLU A 288 -26.48 -12.69 12.66
N ILE A 289 -26.05 -13.83 12.08
CA ILE A 289 -26.95 -14.94 11.74
C ILE A 289 -27.63 -15.55 12.98
N ASN A 290 -26.91 -15.75 14.09
CA ASN A 290 -27.49 -16.29 15.34
C ASN A 290 -28.35 -15.28 16.13
N SER A 291 -28.18 -13.99 15.88
CA SER A 291 -29.00 -12.93 16.49
C SER A 291 -30.33 -12.71 15.77
N SER A 292 -30.45 -13.19 14.53
CA SER A 292 -31.73 -13.31 13.84
C SER A 292 -32.45 -14.58 14.30
N THR A 293 -33.70 -14.45 14.73
CA THR A 293 -34.46 -15.61 15.22
C THR A 293 -34.67 -16.64 14.10
N PRO A 294 -34.65 -17.95 14.41
CA PRO A 294 -34.58 -19.03 13.42
C PRO A 294 -35.76 -19.10 12.44
N ASN A 295 -36.89 -18.48 12.78
CA ASN A 295 -38.12 -18.56 11.98
C ASN A 295 -38.27 -17.44 10.95
N GLY A 296 -37.50 -16.34 11.01
CA GLY A 296 -37.59 -15.29 9.99
C GLY A 296 -36.92 -15.67 8.66
N ALA A 297 -35.81 -16.42 8.73
CA ALA A 297 -34.99 -16.75 7.57
C ALA A 297 -35.41 -18.03 6.83
N LEU A 298 -36.29 -18.85 7.42
CA LEU A 298 -36.76 -20.11 6.85
C LEU A 298 -38.22 -20.05 6.33
N ASP A 299 -39.06 -19.13 6.81
CA ASP A 299 -40.47 -19.06 6.35
C ASP A 299 -40.63 -18.37 4.99
N GLU A 300 -39.72 -17.47 4.61
CA GLU A 300 -39.75 -16.85 3.28
C GLU A 300 -39.19 -17.77 2.17
N ARG A 301 -38.45 -18.82 2.53
CA ARG A 301 -37.79 -19.72 1.57
C ARG A 301 -38.49 -21.06 1.34
N THR A 302 -39.53 -21.39 2.11
CA THR A 302 -40.17 -22.73 2.04
C THR A 302 -41.61 -22.70 1.49
N SER A 303 -42.23 -21.54 1.29
CA SER A 303 -43.57 -21.41 0.70
C SER A 303 -43.51 -21.05 -0.80
N ARG A 304 -42.89 -21.92 -1.61
CA ARG A 304 -43.16 -22.09 -3.07
C ARG A 304 -42.30 -23.22 -3.67
N SER A 305 -42.28 -24.38 -3.03
CA SER A 305 -41.95 -25.63 -3.74
C SER A 305 -43.23 -26.19 -4.39
N PRO A 306 -43.18 -26.65 -5.65
CA PRO A 306 -44.37 -27.03 -6.42
C PRO A 306 -44.68 -28.54 -6.33
N LEU A 307 -45.98 -28.88 -6.37
CA LEU A 307 -46.58 -30.20 -6.62
C LEU A 307 -46.35 -31.24 -5.50
N GLY A 308 -47.34 -31.85 -4.86
CA GLY A 308 -48.70 -32.16 -5.24
C GLY A 308 -48.97 -33.62 -4.85
N SER A 309 -49.73 -33.85 -3.79
CA SER A 309 -50.38 -35.15 -3.56
C SER A 309 -51.79 -34.91 -3.05
N SER A 310 -52.72 -35.00 -3.99
CA SER A 310 -54.17 -35.04 -3.81
C SER A 310 -54.59 -36.20 -2.91
N THR A 311 -55.56 -35.99 -2.03
CA THR A 311 -56.88 -36.64 -2.10
C THR A 311 -57.76 -36.15 -0.93
N ARG A 312 -58.82 -35.43 -1.25
CA ARG A 312 -59.99 -35.22 -0.37
C ARG A 312 -61.18 -35.84 -1.09
N ARG A 313 -61.81 -36.86 -0.50
CA ARG A 313 -63.18 -37.28 -0.85
C ARG A 313 -64.08 -36.90 0.32
N SER A 314 -65.22 -36.36 -0.08
CA SER A 314 -66.34 -35.72 0.59
C SER A 314 -67.03 -36.52 1.70
N THR A 315 -67.51 -35.77 2.70
CA THR A 315 -68.94 -35.67 3.04
C THR A 315 -69.31 -34.20 3.02
#